data_AF-A0A977MHL9-F1
#
_entry.id   AF-A0A977MHL9-F1
#
_cell.length_a   1.000
_cell.length_b   1.000
_cell.length_c   1.000
_cell.angle_alpha   90.00
_cell.angle_beta   90.00
_cell.angle_gamma   90.00
#
_symmetry.space_group_name_H-M   'P 1'
#
loop_
_entity.id
_entity.type
_entity.pdbx_description
1 polymer ?
#
loop_
_entity_poly.entity_id
_entity_poly.type
_entity_poly.pdbx_seq_one_letter_code
_entity_poly.pdbx_strand_id
1 'polypeptide(L)' 'VKELMDKNDAKGFIGLKVGVRQRGCNGLSYTLDYATSKDKLDEEVKQDGVTIIIDKKA' A
#
# COMPACT_ATOMS: atom_id res chain seq x y z
N VAL A 1 -8.03 9.45 0.05
CA VAL A 1 -6.62 8.95 0.02
C VAL A 1 -5.62 10.09 0.09
N LYS A 2 -5.71 11.09 -0.80
CA LYS A 2 -4.84 12.28 -0.76
C LYS A 2 -4.86 13.00 0.60
N GLU A 3 -6.04 13.18 1.20
CA GLU A 3 -6.17 13.70 2.57
C GLU A 3 -5.54 12.84 3.67
N LEU A 4 -5.39 11.52 3.48
CA LEU A 4 -4.75 10.65 4.48
C LEU A 4 -3.23 10.79 4.45
N MET A 5 -2.67 11.09 3.27
CA MET A 5 -1.25 11.44 3.11
C MET A 5 -0.94 12.84 3.64
N ASP A 6 -1.90 13.77 3.59
CA ASP A 6 -1.77 15.14 4.09
C ASP A 6 -1.91 15.28 5.61
N LYS A 7 -2.68 14.39 6.26
CA LYS A 7 -3.01 14.47 7.70
C LYS A 7 -1.99 13.83 8.64
N ASN A 8 -1.06 13.03 8.12
CA ASN A 8 0.06 12.50 8.91
C ASN A 8 1.33 13.21 8.46
N ASP A 9 2.26 13.38 9.40
CA ASP A 9 3.67 13.72 9.17
C ASP A 9 4.32 12.72 8.19
N ALA A 10 3.93 12.73 6.91
CA ALA A 10 4.35 11.81 5.87
C ALA A 10 5.77 12.13 5.38
N LYS A 11 6.61 12.65 6.26
CA LYS A 11 8.04 12.85 6.07
C LYS A 11 8.72 11.49 6.11
N GLY A 12 8.63 10.75 5.00
CA GLY A 12 9.36 9.50 4.81
C GLY A 12 8.59 8.37 4.15
N PHE A 13 7.29 8.54 3.88
CA PHE A 13 6.53 7.54 3.13
C PHE A 13 6.54 7.86 1.64
N ILE A 14 6.78 6.84 0.82
CA ILE A 14 6.81 6.92 -0.65
C ILE A 14 5.45 6.63 -1.29
N GLY A 15 4.50 6.07 -0.53
CA GLY A 15 3.19 5.65 -1.02
C GLY A 15 2.35 4.88 0.00
N LEU A 16 1.24 4.30 -0.46
CA LEU A 16 0.43 3.33 0.30
C LEU A 16 0.72 1.92 -0.20
N LYS A 17 0.98 0.98 0.70
CA LYS A 17 1.12 -0.44 0.39
C LYS A 17 -0.21 -1.17 0.59
N VAL A 18 -0.61 -1.96 -0.41
CA VAL A 18 -1.79 -2.83 -0.38
C VAL A 18 -1.32 -4.27 -0.38
N GLY A 19 -1.75 -5.03 0.63
CA GLY A 19 -1.48 -6.47 0.72
C GLY A 19 -2.77 -7.26 0.77
N VAL A 20 -2.71 -8.53 0.38
CA VAL A 20 -3.80 -9.50 0.65
C VAL A 20 -3.28 -10.51 1.66
N ARG A 21 -4.09 -10.75 2.69
CA ARG A 21 -3.85 -11.81 3.67
C ARG A 21 -5.00 -12.81 3.62
N GLN A 22 -4.65 -14.09 3.59
CA GLN A 22 -5.64 -15.15 3.71
C GLN A 22 -6.18 -15.17 5.15
N ARG A 23 -7.51 -15.13 5.28
CA ARG A 23 -8.23 -15.19 6.55
C ARG A 23 -9.22 -16.35 6.49
N GLY A 24 -8.96 -17.42 7.25
CA GLY A 24 -9.82 -18.60 7.31
C GLY A 24 -9.78 -19.45 6.03
N CYS A 25 -10.75 -20.35 5.86
CA CYS A 25 -10.74 -21.34 4.78
C CYS A 25 -10.90 -20.74 3.36
N ASN A 26 -11.57 -19.59 3.21
CA ASN A 26 -11.84 -18.98 1.90
C ASN A 26 -11.83 -17.44 1.92
N GLY A 27 -11.42 -16.80 3.02
CA GLY A 27 -11.45 -15.34 3.13
C GLY A 27 -10.15 -14.72 2.63
N LEU A 28 -10.27 -13.67 1.84
CA LEU A 28 -9.18 -12.75 1.54
C LEU A 28 -9.45 -11.43 2.25
N SER A 29 -8.44 -10.90 2.92
CA SER A 29 -8.53 -9.64 3.64
C SER A 29 -7.47 -8.69 3.09
N TYR A 30 -7.89 -7.51 2.63
CA TYR A 30 -6.99 -6.47 2.17
C TYR A 30 -6.41 -5.71 3.36
N THR A 31 -5.11 -5.41 3.32
CA THR A 31 -4.42 -4.53 4.28
C THR A 31 -3.95 -3.29 3.55
N LEU A 32 -4.13 -2.12 4.16
CA LEU A 32 -3.63 -0.83 3.67
C LEU A 32 -2.64 -0.29 4.69
N ASP A 33 -1.37 -0.19 4.28
CA ASP A 33 -0.26 0.27 5.11
C ASP A 33 0.42 1.47 4.45
N TYR A 34 1.16 2.29 5.20
CA TYR A 34 2.02 3.31 4.61
C TYR A 34 3.36 2.69 4.23
N ALA A 35 3.82 2.94 3.01
CA ALA A 35 5.06 2.39 2.49
C ALA A 35 6.19 3.42 2.61
N THR A 36 7.31 3.04 3.22
CA THR A 36 8.56 3.84 3.24
C THR A 36 9.54 3.43 2.13
N SER A 37 9.40 2.22 1.61
CA SER A 37 10.25 1.65 0.57
C SER A 37 9.45 0.68 -0.32
N LYS A 38 9.97 0.37 -1.51
CA LYS A 38 9.43 -0.64 -2.41
C LYS A 38 10.37 -1.83 -2.51
N ASP A 39 9.82 -3.04 -2.50
CA ASP A 39 10.58 -4.24 -2.84
C ASP A 39 10.70 -4.40 -4.36
N LYS A 40 11.70 -5.16 -4.81
CA LYS A 40 11.94 -5.41 -6.25
C LYS A 40 10.78 -6.09 -6.97
N LEU A 41 9.93 -6.77 -6.22
CA LEU A 41 8.84 -7.59 -6.73
C LEU A 41 7.47 -6.96 -6.45
N ASP A 42 7.44 -5.81 -5.76
CA ASP A 42 6.20 -5.09 -5.54
C ASP A 42 5.82 -4.33 -6.82
N GLU A 43 4.51 -4.26 -7.10
CA GLU A 43 4.00 -3.51 -8.23
C GLU A 43 3.72 -2.06 -7.80
N GLU A 44 4.27 -1.09 -8.54
CA GLU A 44 4.10 0.34 -8.28
C GLU A 44 3.05 0.93 -9.22
N VAL A 45 1.92 1.37 -8.67
CA VAL A 45 0.82 2.01 -9.40
C VAL A 45 0.77 3.49 -9.01
N LYS A 46 0.85 4.39 -9.99
CA LYS A 46 0.72 5.84 -9.78
C LYS A 46 -0.63 6.31 -10.30
N GLN A 47 -1.45 6.84 -9.41
CA GLN A 47 -2.78 7.30 -9.76
C GLN A 47 -3.12 8.59 -9.00
N ASP A 48 -3.63 9.60 -9.71
CA ASP A 48 -4.09 10.88 -9.13
C ASP A 48 -3.06 11.60 -8.23
N GLY A 49 -1.77 11.43 -8.54
CA GLY A 49 -0.65 12.00 -7.79
C GLY A 49 -0.28 11.22 -6.52
N VAL A 50 -0.84 10.02 -6.34
CA VAL A 50 -0.57 9.10 -5.23
C VAL A 50 0.16 7.88 -5.75
N THR A 51 1.19 7.45 -5.03
CA THR A 51 1.87 6.17 -5.29
C THR A 51 1.22 5.08 -4.44
N ILE A 52 0.82 4.00 -5.09
CA ILE A 52 0.27 2.78 -4.48
C ILE A 52 1.23 1.65 -4.80
N ILE A 53 1.56 0.84 -3.81
CA ILE A 53 2.47 -0.29 -3.91
C ILE A 53 1.66 -1.54 -3.61
N ILE A 54 1.61 -2.49 -4.52
CA ILE A 54 0.89 -3.75 -4.32
C ILE A 54 1.92 -4.81 -3.93
N ASP A 55 1.71 -5.43 -2.76
CA ASP A 55 2.56 -6.51 -2.30
C ASP A 55 2.48 -7.69 -3.25
N LYS A 56 3.61 -8.26 -3.64
CA LYS A 56 3.66 -9.39 -4.59
C LYS A 56 2.88 -10.63 -4.15
N LYS A 57 2.62 -10.80 -2.85
CA LYS A 57 1.85 -11.93 -2.30
C LYS A 57 0.34 -11.66 -2.30
N ALA A 58 -0.07 -10.47 -2.73
CA ALA A 58 -1.47 -10.11 -2.95
C ALA A 58 -2.13 -11.01 -4.01
#